data_AF-A0A149VXA4-F1
#
_entry.id   AF-A0A149VXA4-F1
#
_cell.length_a   1.000
_cell.length_b   1.000
_cell.length_c   1.000
_cell.angle_alpha   90.00
_cell.angle_beta   90.00
_cell.angle_gamma   90.00
#
_symmetry.space_group_name_H-M   'P 1'
#
loop_
_entity.id
_entity.type
_entity.pdbx_description
1 polymer ?
#
loop_
_entity_poly.entity_id
_entity_poly.type
_entity_poly.pdbx_seq_one_letter_code
_entity_poly.pdbx_strand_id
1 'polypeptide(L)'
;MELQAVIEGLTALTRPCEVELYTDSQYVQKGIQEWIHAWRRNGWLTSARKPVRNADLWQILWEATQRHQISWYWVKGHAGDLGNERADALARRGLEEKGRVCAG
;
A
#
# COMPACT_ATOMS: atom_id res chain seq x y z
N MET A 1 3.76 6.75 0.75
CA MET A 1 2.69 7.52 0.11
C MET A 1 1.52 6.61 -0.21
N GLU A 2 1.55 5.73 -1.22
CA GLU A 2 0.39 4.85 -1.50
C GLU A 2 0.34 3.60 -0.61
N LEU A 3 1.46 2.87 -0.49
CA LEU A 3 1.55 1.66 0.34
C LEU A 3 1.23 1.93 1.82
N GLN A 4 1.71 3.07 2.32
CA GLN A 4 1.48 3.47 3.71
C GLN A 4 0.01 3.83 3.95
N ALA A 5 -0.67 4.48 2.99
CA ALA A 5 -2.10 4.76 3.10
C ALA A 5 -2.92 3.47 3.15
N VAL A 6 -2.56 2.47 2.35
CA VAL A 6 -3.18 1.14 2.41
C VAL A 6 -2.94 0.46 3.75
N ILE A 7 -1.71 0.49 4.25
CA ILE A 7 -1.37 -0.09 5.56
C ILE A 7 -2.18 0.58 6.67
N GLU A 8 -2.20 1.91 6.72
CA GLU A 8 -2.94 2.66 7.75
C GLU A 8 -4.45 2.41 7.65
N GLY A 9 -5.00 2.32 6.44
CA GLY A 9 -6.42 1.98 6.24
C GLY A 9 -6.77 0.59 6.76
N LEU A 10 -5.91 -0.40 6.54
CA LEU A 10 -6.11 -1.76 7.03
C LEU A 10 -5.85 -1.88 8.54
N THR A 11 -4.82 -1.22 9.08
CA THR A 11 -4.50 -1.28 10.52
C THR A 11 -5.50 -0.51 11.38
N ALA A 12 -6.22 0.47 10.81
CA ALA A 12 -7.34 1.12 11.47
C ALA A 12 -8.52 0.16 11.75
N LEU A 13 -8.61 -0.96 11.03
CA LEU A 13 -9.65 -1.96 11.25
C LEU A 13 -9.31 -2.84 12.45
N THR A 14 -10.07 -2.69 13.54
CA THR A 14 -9.83 -3.40 14.81
C THR A 14 -10.33 -4.84 14.86
N ARG A 15 -11.03 -5.29 13.82
CA ARG A 15 -11.62 -6.63 13.73
C ARG A 15 -11.49 -7.20 12.31
N PRO A 16 -11.51 -8.54 12.13
CA PRO A 16 -11.57 -9.14 10.81
C PRO A 16 -12.78 -8.60 10.04
N CYS A 17 -12.52 -8.14 8.82
CA CYS A 17 -13.50 -7.52 7.94
C CYS A 17 -13.26 -8.01 6.52
N GLU A 18 -14.30 -7.98 5.71
CA GLU A 18 -14.18 -8.07 4.26
C GLU A 18 -13.92 -6.65 3.72
N VAL A 19 -12.87 -6.49 2.92
CA VAL A 19 -12.38 -5.19 2.46
C VAL A 19 -12.20 -5.25 0.95
N GLU A 20 -12.89 -4.38 0.24
CA GLU A 20 -12.66 -4.14 -1.18
C GLU A 20 -11.68 -2.97 -1.32
N LEU A 21 -10.47 -3.27 -1.79
CA LEU A 21 -9.41 -2.27 -1.92
C LEU A 21 -9.20 -1.91 -3.39
N TYR A 22 -9.46 -0.64 -3.70
CA TYR A 22 -9.27 -0.05 -5.01
C TYR A 22 -7.94 0.70 -5.04
N THR A 23 -7.07 0.36 -5.99
CA THR A 23 -5.80 1.08 -6.21
C THR A 23 -5.56 1.29 -7.69
N ASP A 24 -5.10 2.47 -8.06
CA ASP A 24 -4.61 2.78 -9.41
C ASP A 24 -3.14 2.42 -9.61
N SER A 25 -2.45 2.11 -8.53
CA SER A 25 -1.05 1.74 -8.51
C SER A 25 -0.86 0.32 -9.00
N GLN A 26 -0.36 0.19 -10.23
CA GLN A 26 0.10 -1.10 -10.74
C GLN A 26 1.22 -1.70 -9.88
N TYR A 27 2.00 -0.85 -9.18
CA TYR A 27 3.04 -1.31 -8.27
C TYR A 27 2.45 -2.03 -7.06
N VAL A 28 1.41 -1.46 -6.43
CA VAL A 28 0.73 -2.10 -5.29
C VAL A 28 -0.01 -3.36 -5.74
N GLN A 29 -0.77 -3.27 -6.84
CA GLN A 29 -1.54 -4.40 -7.38
C GLN A 29 -0.63 -5.60 -7.71
N LYS A 30 0.41 -5.40 -8.54
CA LYS A 30 1.32 -6.50 -8.89
C LYS A 30 2.17 -6.95 -7.70
N GLY A 31 2.53 -6.02 -6.82
CA GLY A 31 3.28 -6.34 -5.63
C GLY A 31 2.54 -7.31 -4.71
N ILE A 32 1.25 -7.07 -4.44
CA ILE A 32 0.46 -7.94 -3.58
C ILE A 32 -0.01 -9.23 -4.27
N GLN A 33 -0.31 -9.20 -5.56
CA GLN A 33 -0.82 -10.37 -6.29
C GLN A 33 0.29 -11.33 -6.74
N GLU A 34 1.46 -10.81 -7.14
CA GLU A 34 2.51 -11.62 -7.75
C GLU A 34 3.78 -11.66 -6.88
N TRP A 35 4.30 -10.50 -6.49
CA TRP A 35 5.67 -10.43 -5.97
C TRP A 35 5.79 -10.83 -4.51
N ILE A 36 4.78 -10.55 -3.68
CA ILE A 36 4.85 -10.77 -2.24
C ILE A 36 5.07 -12.25 -1.88
N HIS A 37 4.50 -13.16 -2.66
CA HIS A 37 4.69 -14.60 -2.49
C HIS A 37 6.14 -15.01 -2.77
N ALA A 38 6.76 -14.45 -3.82
CA ALA A 38 8.15 -14.70 -4.16
C ALA A 38 9.10 -14.07 -3.13
N TRP A 39 8.84 -12.83 -2.72
CA TRP A 39 9.65 -12.14 -1.71
C TRP A 39 9.61 -12.85 -0.37
N ARG A 40 8.43 -13.27 0.10
CA ARG A 40 8.31 -14.04 1.34
C ARG A 40 9.09 -15.35 1.29
N ARG A 41 9.03 -16.09 0.16
CA ARG A 41 9.81 -17.32 -0.04
C ARG A 41 11.32 -17.07 -0.03
N ASN A 42 11.74 -15.93 -0.57
CA ASN A 42 13.15 -15.55 -0.68
C ASN A 42 13.65 -14.70 0.51
N GLY A 43 12.90 -14.62 1.62
CA GLY A 43 13.32 -13.85 2.81
C GLY A 43 13.41 -12.35 2.57
N TRP A 44 12.50 -11.79 1.75
CA TRP A 44 12.44 -10.38 1.38
C TRP A 44 13.65 -9.86 0.60
N LEU A 45 14.25 -10.76 -0.19
CA LEU A 45 15.34 -10.44 -1.10
C LEU A 45 14.87 -10.47 -2.56
N THR A 46 15.39 -9.54 -3.32
CA THR A 46 15.30 -9.51 -4.79
C THR A 46 16.15 -10.62 -5.40
N SER A 47 15.97 -10.89 -6.69
CA SER A 47 16.82 -11.84 -7.45
C SER A 47 18.30 -11.50 -7.39
N ALA A 48 18.64 -10.22 -7.21
CA ALA A 48 20.00 -9.72 -7.02
C ALA A 48 20.53 -9.88 -5.57
N ARG A 49 19.82 -10.62 -4.69
CA ARG A 49 20.10 -10.77 -3.25
C ARG A 49 20.16 -9.45 -2.47
N LYS A 50 19.56 -8.39 -3.02
CA LYS A 50 19.41 -7.11 -2.32
C LYS A 50 18.06 -7.07 -1.60
N PRO A 51 17.95 -6.37 -0.46
CA PRO A 51 16.67 -6.14 0.20
C PRO A 51 15.65 -5.57 -0.78
N VAL A 52 14.43 -6.10 -0.75
CA VAL A 52 13.32 -5.53 -1.51
C VAL A 52 13.07 -4.10 -1.04
N ARG A 53 12.83 -3.20 -1.99
CA ARG A 53 12.51 -1.81 -1.66
C ARG A 53 11.22 -1.77 -0.83
N ASN A 54 11.26 -1.11 0.32
CA ASN A 54 10.15 -1.04 1.29
C ASN A 54 9.74 -2.41 1.86
N ALA A 55 10.68 -3.35 2.00
CA ALA A 55 10.41 -4.69 2.54
C ALA A 55 9.73 -4.68 3.92
N ASP A 56 10.05 -3.69 4.74
CA ASP A 56 9.41 -3.41 6.03
C ASP A 56 7.90 -3.11 5.86
N LEU A 57 7.55 -2.19 4.96
CA LEU A 57 6.15 -1.85 4.68
C LEU A 57 5.39 -3.04 4.09
N TRP A 58 6.01 -3.79 3.19
CA TRP A 58 5.38 -4.97 2.60
C TRP A 58 5.13 -6.09 3.61
N GLN A 59 6.00 -6.24 4.61
CA GLN A 59 5.78 -7.18 5.72
C GLN A 59 4.56 -6.79 6.55
N ILE A 60 4.48 -5.52 6.95
CA ILE A 60 3.35 -5.00 7.72
C ILE A 60 2.05 -5.12 6.92
N LEU A 61 2.09 -4.76 5.63
CA LEU A 61 0.94 -4.90 4.75
C LEU A 61 0.48 -6.35 4.67
N TRP A 62 1.42 -7.29 4.46
CA TRP A 62 1.10 -8.71 4.42
C TRP A 62 0.43 -9.18 5.71
N GLU A 63 0.97 -8.84 6.87
CA GLU A 63 0.36 -9.20 8.16
C GLU A 63 -1.06 -8.63 8.30
N ALA A 64 -1.27 -7.37 7.93
CA ALA A 64 -2.60 -6.76 7.91
C ALA A 64 -3.53 -7.52 6.94
N THR A 65 -3.05 -7.93 5.77
CA THR A 65 -3.86 -8.71 4.81
C THR A 65 -4.24 -10.09 5.33
N GLN A 66 -3.47 -10.70 6.23
CA GLN A 66 -3.84 -11.99 6.83
C GLN A 66 -4.99 -11.87 7.83
N ARG A 67 -5.24 -10.66 8.36
CA ARG A 67 -6.28 -10.39 9.34
C ARG A 67 -7.66 -10.14 8.72
N HIS A 68 -7.71 -9.74 7.45
CA HIS A 68 -8.92 -9.34 6.75
C HIS A 68 -9.08 -10.15 5.46
N GLN A 69 -10.31 -10.31 4.97
CA GLN A 69 -10.52 -10.85 3.62
C GLN A 69 -10.49 -9.68 2.64
N ILE A 70 -9.40 -9.55 1.89
CA ILE A 70 -9.18 -8.40 1.01
C ILE A 70 -9.36 -8.80 -0.45
N SER A 71 -10.29 -8.13 -1.12
CA SER A 71 -10.49 -8.19 -2.57
C SER A 71 -9.80 -7.00 -3.21
N TRP A 72 -8.82 -7.27 -4.08
CA TRP A 72 -7.99 -6.24 -4.71
C TRP A 72 -8.53 -5.89 -6.10
N TYR A 73 -8.88 -4.62 -6.28
CA TYR A 73 -9.37 -4.08 -7.54
C TYR A 73 -8.39 -3.05 -8.07
N TRP A 74 -7.93 -3.26 -9.30
CA TRP A 74 -7.16 -2.25 -9.99
C TRP A 74 -8.06 -1.35 -10.81
N VAL A 75 -7.97 -0.06 -10.53
CA VAL A 75 -8.67 0.97 -11.29
C VAL A 75 -7.68 1.69 -12.18
N LYS A 76 -8.11 2.08 -13.38
CA LYS A 76 -7.23 2.77 -14.31
C LYS A 76 -7.09 4.22 -13.84
N GLY A 77 -5.90 4.59 -13.37
CA GLY A 77 -5.59 5.96 -12.94
C GLY A 77 -5.95 6.97 -14.03
N HIS A 78 -6.82 7.92 -13.66
CA HIS A 78 -7.40 8.98 -14.48
C HIS A 78 -8.50 8.58 -15.47
N ALA A 79 -9.70 8.28 -14.95
CA ALA A 79 -10.98 8.76 -15.48
C ALA A 79 -12.14 8.41 -14.52
N GLY A 80 -12.47 9.31 -13.58
CA GLY A 80 -13.83 9.37 -12.99
C GLY A 80 -14.07 8.76 -11.61
N ASP A 81 -13.05 8.35 -10.85
CA ASP A 81 -13.25 7.83 -9.49
C ASP A 81 -13.07 8.92 -8.42
N LEU A 82 -14.21 9.50 -7.99
CA LEU A 82 -14.27 10.54 -6.94
C LEU A 82 -13.63 10.10 -5.61
N GLY A 83 -13.61 8.79 -5.32
CA GLY A 83 -12.98 8.26 -4.12
C GLY A 83 -11.46 8.38 -4.18
N ASN A 84 -10.89 8.05 -5.35
CA ASN A 84 -9.45 8.11 -5.56
C ASN A 84 -8.93 9.56 -5.57
N GLU A 85 -9.67 10.49 -6.19
CA GLU A 85 -9.31 11.92 -6.17
C GLU A 85 -9.28 12.51 -4.75
N ARG A 86 -10.19 12.07 -3.86
CA ARG A 86 -10.21 12.49 -2.46
C ARG A 86 -9.04 11.91 -1.67
N ALA A 87 -8.72 10.64 -1.86
CA ALA A 87 -7.54 10.02 -1.25
C ALA A 87 -6.24 10.69 -1.70
N ASP A 88 -6.13 11.01 -2.99
CA ASP A 88 -4.97 11.67 -3.57
C ASP A 88 -4.81 13.10 -3.04
N ALA A 89 -5.92 13.84 -2.90
CA ALA A 89 -5.93 15.15 -2.26
C ALA A 89 -5.51 15.11 -0.78
N LEU A 90 -5.93 14.08 -0.03
CA LEU A 90 -5.52 13.89 1.37
C LEU A 90 -4.04 13.51 1.49
N ALA A 91 -3.55 12.62 0.61
CA ALA A 91 -2.15 12.22 0.57
C ALA A 91 -1.22 13.39 0.22
N ARG A 92 -1.63 14.27 -0.71
CA ARG A 92 -0.89 15.51 -1.05
C ARG A 92 -0.80 16.47 0.14
N ARG A 93 -1.87 16.65 0.90
CA ARG A 93 -1.85 17.51 2.10
C ARG A 93 -0.88 16.98 3.17
N GLY A 94 -0.82 15.66 3.37
CA GLY A 94 0.12 15.04 4.32
C GLY A 94 1.60 15.21 3.97
N LEU A 95 1.92 15.39 2.67
CA LEU A 95 3.28 15.70 2.22
C LEU A 95 3.70 17.14 2.51
N GLU A 96 2.78 18.10 2.43
CA GLU A 96 3.06 19.50 2.78
C GLU A 96 3.34 19.69 4.28
N GLU A 97 2.74 18.87 5.15
CA GLU A 97 2.94 18.96 6.60
C GLU A 97 4.30 18.40 7.06
N LYS A 98 4.86 17.39 6.35
CA LYS A 98 6.20 16.87 6.63
C LYS A 98 7.35 17.71 6.07
N GLY A 99 7.08 18.64 5.16
CA GLY A 99 8.10 19.51 4.55
C GLY A 99 8.53 20.72 5.40
N ARG A 100 7.76 21.07 6.45
CA ARG A 100 7.99 22.31 7.22
C ARG A 100 8.92 22.18 8.43
N VAL A 101 9.40 20.98 8.75
CA VAL A 101 10.22 20.75 9.97
C VAL A 101 11.73 20.93 9.73
N CYS A 102 12.19 21.12 8.49
CA CYS A 102 13.62 21.28 8.19
C CYS A 102 14.06 22.71 7.79
N ALA A 103 13.23 23.73 8.03
CA ALA A 103 13.62 25.13 7.87
C ALA A 103 13.57 25.83 9.23
N GLY A 104 14.57 25.56 10.06
CA GLY A 104 14.90 26.28 11.29
C GLY A 104 16.40 26.51 11.34
#